data_AF-A0A7X5WWY8-F1
#
_entry.id   AF-A0A7X5WWY8-F1
#
_cell.length_a   1.000
_cell.length_b   1.000
_cell.length_c   1.000
_cell.angle_alpha   90.00
_cell.angle_beta   90.00
_cell.angle_gamma   90.00
#
_symmetry.space_group_name_H-M   'P 1'
#
loop_
_entity.id
_entity.type
_entity.pdbx_description
1 polymer ?
#
loop_
_entity_poly.entity_id
_entity_poly.type
_entity_poly.pdbx_seq_one_letter_code
_entity_poly.pdbx_strand_id
1 'polypeptide(L)'
;METINGRQFANRHDLMEHTGYTRDPLSRMWRDREENDHPAPRMINGVMHWDLKVWSAWFAEHNRQRRNDAARRRAARGSAKLAARGRAQQGR
;
A
#
# COMPACT_ATOMS: atom_id res chain seq x y z
N MET A 1 17.21 -2.42 12.95
CA MET A 1 17.07 -3.48 11.93
C MET A 1 17.91 -4.68 12.36
N GLU A 2 17.37 -5.89 12.28
CA GLU A 2 18.00 -7.12 12.78
C GLU A 2 18.27 -8.10 11.64
N THR A 3 19.38 -8.86 11.70
CA THR A 3 19.66 -9.92 10.71
C THR A 3 19.61 -11.27 11.38
N ILE A 4 18.67 -12.13 10.97
CA ILE A 4 18.48 -13.47 11.52
C ILE A 4 18.53 -14.48 10.38
N ASN A 5 19.45 -15.46 10.46
CA ASN A 5 19.63 -16.51 9.44
C ASN A 5 19.78 -15.94 8.02
N GLY A 6 20.52 -14.83 7.88
CA GLY A 6 20.74 -14.17 6.58
C GLY A 6 19.53 -13.40 6.03
N ARG A 7 18.43 -13.30 6.78
CA ARG A 7 17.26 -12.49 6.43
C ARG A 7 17.21 -11.24 7.30
N GLN A 8 16.94 -10.10 6.69
CA GLN A 8 16.78 -8.84 7.40
C GLN A 8 15.34 -8.71 7.92
N PHE A 9 15.21 -8.34 9.17
CA PHE A 9 13.98 -8.11 9.88
C PHE A 9 13.95 -6.66 10.36
N ALA A 10 12.92 -5.92 9.94
CA ALA A 10 12.76 -4.51 10.25
C ALA A 10 11.58 -4.34 11.20
N ASN A 11 11.78 -3.61 12.30
CA ASN A 11 10.66 -3.18 13.14
C ASN A 11 9.92 -2.01 12.46
N ARG A 12 8.86 -1.52 13.10
CA ARG A 12 8.06 -0.42 12.55
C ARG A 12 8.88 0.87 12.32
N HIS A 13 9.87 1.14 13.17
CA HIS A 13 10.76 2.30 13.02
C HIS A 13 11.70 2.14 11.82
N ASP A 14 12.34 0.98 11.73
CA ASP A 14 13.20 0.64 10.59
C ASP A 14 12.44 0.70 9.25
N LEU A 15 11.17 0.27 9.23
CA LEU A 15 10.32 0.37 8.03
C LEU A 15 10.03 1.82 7.63
N MET A 16 9.85 2.73 8.61
CA MET A 16 9.68 4.16 8.33
C MET A 16 10.95 4.73 7.70
N GLU A 17 12.12 4.43 8.26
CA GLU A 17 13.41 4.88 7.72
C GLU A 17 13.67 4.29 6.33
N HIS A 18 13.35 3.02 6.12
CA HIS A 18 13.59 2.33 4.86
C HIS A 18 12.70 2.84 3.71
N THR A 19 11.46 3.24 4.01
CA THR A 19 10.49 3.65 2.99
C THR A 19 10.25 5.14 2.90
N GLY A 20 10.65 5.90 3.92
CA GLY A 20 10.30 7.32 4.07
C GLY A 20 8.83 7.55 4.45
N TYR A 21 8.05 6.50 4.73
CA TYR A 21 6.67 6.64 5.16
C TYR A 21 6.58 6.95 6.65
N THR A 22 5.57 7.73 7.03
CA THR A 22 5.28 8.01 8.43
C THR A 22 4.53 6.85 9.09
N ARG A 23 4.41 6.92 10.41
CA ARG A 23 3.72 5.90 11.23
C ARG A 23 2.26 5.68 10.82
N ASP A 24 1.56 6.73 10.40
CA ASP A 24 0.12 6.68 10.14
C ASP A 24 -0.24 5.79 8.94
N PRO A 25 0.37 5.96 7.75
CA PRO A 25 0.23 5.02 6.64
C PRO A 25 0.54 3.57 7.01
N LEU A 26 1.66 3.33 7.70
CA LEU A 26 2.06 1.97 8.11
C LEU A 26 1.05 1.36 9.10
N SER A 27 0.55 2.16 10.04
CA SER A 27 -0.47 1.72 10.99
C SER A 27 -1.80 1.43 10.31
N ARG A 28 -2.17 2.20 9.28
CA ARG A 28 -3.36 1.91 8.46
C ARG A 28 -3.20 0.59 7.71
N MET A 29 -2.06 0.38 7.05
CA MET A 29 -1.77 -0.88 6.34
C MET A 29 -1.86 -2.10 7.27
N TRP A 30 -1.38 -1.95 8.51
CA TRP A 30 -1.48 -2.99 9.53
C TRP A 30 -2.92 -3.24 10.02
N ARG A 31 -3.76 -2.21 10.09
CA ARG A 31 -5.19 -2.37 10.45
C ARG A 31 -5.93 -3.14 9.37
N ASP A 32 -5.64 -2.83 8.11
CA ASP A 32 -6.26 -3.46 6.94
C ASP A 32 -5.62 -4.83 6.59
N ARG A 33 -4.78 -5.40 7.48
CA ARG A 33 -3.95 -6.60 7.23
C ARG A 33 -4.71 -7.84 6.76
N GLU A 34 -5.96 -7.97 7.20
CA GLU A 34 -6.82 -9.12 6.88
C GLU A 34 -7.35 -9.07 5.45
N GLU A 35 -7.38 -7.88 4.85
CA GLU A 35 -7.92 -7.64 3.51
C GLU A 35 -6.83 -7.38 2.47
N ASN A 36 -5.60 -7.09 2.90
CA ASN A 36 -4.52 -6.64 2.02
C ASN A 36 -3.32 -7.61 1.97
N ASP A 37 -3.46 -8.82 2.51
CA ASP A 37 -2.42 -9.85 2.59
C ASP A 37 -1.12 -9.35 3.23
N HIS A 38 -1.22 -8.47 4.24
CA HIS A 38 -0.05 -7.91 4.90
C HIS A 38 0.81 -9.05 5.49
N PRO A 39 2.15 -9.00 5.30
CA PRO A 39 3.03 -10.02 5.85
C PRO A 39 2.90 -10.15 7.36
N ALA A 40 2.91 -11.40 7.85
CA ALA A 40 2.88 -11.68 9.26
C ALA A 40 4.17 -11.19 9.95
N PRO A 41 4.06 -10.54 11.12
CA PRO A 41 5.21 -10.14 11.92
C PRO A 41 5.81 -11.33 12.64
N ARG A 42 7.11 -11.25 12.93
CA ARG A 42 7.83 -12.11 13.85
C ARG A 42 8.14 -11.33 15.12
N MET A 43 7.95 -11.97 16.27
CA MET A 43 8.38 -11.40 17.56
C MET A 43 9.87 -11.66 17.75
N ILE A 44 10.65 -10.58 17.90
CA ILE A 44 12.09 -10.62 18.20
C ILE A 44 12.31 -9.65 19.36
N ASN A 45 12.83 -10.14 20.48
CA ASN A 45 13.08 -9.35 21.70
C ASN A 45 11.84 -8.58 22.20
N GLY A 46 10.66 -9.18 22.12
CA GLY A 46 9.40 -8.52 22.53
C GLY A 46 8.89 -7.45 21.56
N VAL A 47 9.56 -7.25 20.42
CA VAL A 47 9.18 -6.27 19.40
C VAL A 47 8.79 -6.97 18.10
N MET A 48 7.72 -6.48 17.47
CA MET A 48 7.25 -6.95 16.17
C MET A 48 8.20 -6.48 15.07
N HIS A 49 8.72 -7.46 14.33
CA HIS A 49 9.56 -7.23 13.17
C HIS A 49 9.00 -7.94 11.95
N TRP A 50 9.13 -7.33 10.78
CA TRP A 50 8.74 -7.92 9.52
C TRP A 50 9.97 -8.31 8.73
N ASP A 51 9.90 -9.43 8.02
CA ASP A 51 10.92 -9.78 7.05
C ASP A 51 10.96 -8.71 5.96
N LEU A 52 12.09 -8.01 5.85
CA LEU A 52 12.26 -6.86 4.97
C LEU A 52 12.07 -7.24 3.50
N LYS A 53 12.54 -8.42 3.08
CA LYS A 53 12.42 -8.85 1.67
C LYS A 53 10.96 -9.12 1.32
N VAL A 54 10.25 -9.84 2.18
CA VAL A 54 8.82 -10.15 1.98
C VAL A 54 8.00 -8.87 2.06
N TRP A 55 8.28 -8.03 3.04
CA TRP A 55 7.58 -6.77 3.25
C TRP A 55 7.78 -5.80 2.09
N SER A 56 9.01 -5.61 1.60
CA SER A 56 9.29 -4.71 0.48
C SER A 56 8.65 -5.19 -0.83
N ALA A 57 8.62 -6.50 -1.08
CA ALA A 57 7.93 -7.06 -2.24
C ALA A 57 6.41 -6.81 -2.18
N TRP A 58 5.79 -7.09 -1.03
CA TRP A 58 4.39 -6.81 -0.78
C TRP A 58 4.08 -5.31 -0.90
N PHE A 59 4.92 -4.45 -0.32
CA PHE A 59 4.72 -3.01 -0.31
C PHE A 59 4.75 -2.40 -1.72
N ALA A 60 5.68 -2.86 -2.57
CA ALA A 60 5.76 -2.43 -3.95
C ALA A 60 4.47 -2.77 -4.73
N GLU A 61 3.95 -3.99 -4.53
CA GLU A 61 2.73 -4.45 -5.16
C GLU A 61 1.49 -3.73 -4.60
N HIS A 62 1.39 -3.55 -3.28
CA HIS A 62 0.31 -2.78 -2.65
C HIS A 62 0.27 -1.34 -3.19
N ASN A 63 1.41 -0.68 -3.32
CA ASN A 63 1.49 0.66 -3.90
C ASN A 63 1.16 0.69 -5.40
N ARG A 64 1.43 -0.40 -6.13
CA ARG A 64 1.04 -0.54 -7.54
C ARG A 64 -0.48 -0.65 -7.67
N GLN A 65 -1.10 -1.50 -6.87
CA GLN A 65 -2.56 -1.69 -6.85
C GLN A 65 -3.28 -0.39 -6.50
N ARG A 66 -2.84 0.32 -5.46
CA ARG A 66 -3.43 1.62 -5.08
C ARG A 66 -3.35 2.65 -6.20
N ARG A 67 -2.23 2.71 -6.93
CA ARG A 67 -2.07 3.60 -8.10
C ARG A 67 -3.03 3.21 -9.22
N ASN A 68 -3.15 1.91 -9.51
CA ASN A 68 -4.08 1.39 -10.51
C ASN A 68 -5.54 1.73 -10.15
N ASP A 69 -5.93 1.57 -8.89
CA ASP A 69 -7.28 1.91 -8.45
C ASP A 69 -7.55 3.41 -8.50
N ALA A 70 -6.56 4.25 -8.17
CA ALA A 70 -6.68 5.69 -8.33
C ALA A 70 -6.85 6.08 -9.82
N ALA A 71 -6.10 5.45 -10.72
CA ALA A 71 -6.21 5.65 -12.16
C ALA A 71 -7.59 5.21 -12.68
N ARG A 72 -8.06 4.02 -12.29
CA ARG A 72 -9.41 3.52 -12.62
C ARG A 72 -10.50 4.48 -12.17
N ARG A 73 -10.44 4.96 -10.92
CA ARG A 73 -11.40 5.95 -10.39
C ARG A 73 -11.37 7.28 -11.13
N ARG A 74 -10.19 7.73 -11.58
CA ARG A 74 -10.06 8.94 -12.41
C ARG A 74 -10.66 8.74 -13.80
N ALA A 75 -10.39 7.61 -14.44
CA ALA A 75 -10.96 7.26 -15.74
C ALA A 75 -12.50 7.19 -15.68
N ALA A 76 -13.07 6.51 -14.67
CA ALA A 76 -14.52 6.44 -14.48
C ALA A 76 -15.17 7.83 -14.32
N ARG A 77 -14.54 8.74 -13.56
CA ARG A 77 -15.00 10.14 -13.44
C ARG A 77 -14.87 10.92 -14.74
N GLY A 78 -13.81 10.70 -15.51
CA GLY A 78 -13.62 11.30 -16.83
C GLY A 78 -14.69 10.84 -17.83
N SER A 79 -14.98 9.55 -17.88
CA SER A 79 -16.03 8.97 -18.73
C SER A 79 -17.42 9.49 -18.35
N ALA A 80 -17.73 9.61 -17.06
CA ALA A 80 -18.98 10.21 -16.59
C ALA A 80 -19.11 11.68 -17.04
N LYS A 81 -18.01 12.45 -16.99
CA LYS A 81 -17.96 13.84 -17.47
C LYS A 81 -18.13 13.95 -18.99
N LEU A 82 -17.59 13.02 -19.78
CA LEU A 82 -17.78 12.99 -21.23
C LEU A 82 -19.23 12.62 -21.62
N ALA A 83 -19.81 11.62 -20.95
CA ALA A 83 -21.19 11.19 -21.19
C ALA A 83 -22.22 12.32 -20.89
N ALA A 84 -21.99 13.11 -19.84
CA ALA A 84 -22.82 14.26 -19.50
C ALA A 84 -22.76 15.38 -20.57
N ARG A 85 -21.62 15.56 -21.26
CA ARG A 85 -21.44 16.58 -22.30
C ARG A 85 -22.04 16.16 -23.65
N GLY A 86 -22.02 14.88 -23.99
CA GLY A 86 -22.60 14.35 -25.24
C GLY A 86 -24.13 14.44 -25.31
N ARG A 87 -24.84 14.39 -24.17
CA ARG A 87 -26.31 14.58 -24.13
C ARG A 87 -26.78 16.02 -24.36
N ALA A 88 -25.92 17.01 -24.14
CA ALA A 88 -26.29 18.42 -24.30
C ALA A 88 -26.22 18.91 -25.76
N GLN A 89 -25.63 18.11 -26.67
CA GLN A 89 -25.35 18.55 -28.05
C GLN A 89 -26.29 17.96 -29.11
N GLN A 90 -27.18 17.03 -28.74
CA GLN A 90 -28.16 16.40 -29.65
C GLN A 90 -29.61 16.86 -29.43
N GLY A 91 -29.80 18.02 -28.78
CA GLY A 91 -31.10 18.66 -28.61
C GLY A 91 -31.11 20.03 -29.28
N ARG A 92 -31.24 20.05 -30.60
CA ARG A 92 -31.66 21.22 -31.38
C ARG A 92 -32.55 20.76 -32.53
#